data_AF-A0A136I0Y7-F1
#
_entry.id   AF-A0A136I0Y7-F1
#
_cell.length_a   1.000
_cell.length_b   1.000
_cell.length_c   1.000
_cell.angle_alpha   90.00
_cell.angle_beta   90.00
_cell.angle_gamma   90.00
#
_symmetry.space_group_name_H-M   'P 1'
#
loop_
_entity.id
_entity.type
_entity.pdbx_description
1 polymer ?
#
loop_
_entity_poly.entity_id
_entity_poly.type
_entity_poly.pdbx_seq_one_letter_code
_entity_poly.pdbx_strand_id
1 'polypeptide(L)'
;MLSNQNFTDPQGQSFTAAVIRVKSAAYNRNWYGNENESLNLDVMQPSAALLNEKSTDSNENSNVQVEFAYWPDQEAFDAGRHPYTLTRTENERFTTLFTIGKDVLEKPEYADLPLEELCEQFLTNEILPNLV
;
A
#
# COMPACT_ATOMS: atom_id res chain seq x y z
N MET A 1 -4.78 0.97 -9.05
CA MET A 1 -3.57 0.32 -9.64
C MET A 1 -2.71 1.39 -10.26
N LEU A 2 -1.40 1.36 -10.02
CA LEU A 2 -0.44 2.30 -10.60
C LEU A 2 0.33 1.66 -11.76
N SER A 3 0.25 2.23 -12.96
CA SER A 3 1.04 1.79 -14.12
C SER A 3 2.18 2.76 -14.42
N ASN A 4 3.19 2.30 -15.18
CA ASN A 4 4.34 3.11 -15.64
C ASN A 4 5.14 3.75 -14.48
N GLN A 5 5.35 3.00 -13.41
CA GLN A 5 6.12 3.46 -12.25
C GLN A 5 7.61 3.28 -12.48
N ASN A 6 8.38 4.31 -12.10
CA ASN A 6 9.83 4.33 -12.16
C ASN A 6 10.41 4.21 -10.75
N PHE A 7 11.14 3.14 -10.47
CA PHE A 7 11.82 2.98 -9.17
C PHE A 7 12.99 2.00 -9.27
N THR A 8 13.84 1.99 -8.24
CA THR A 8 14.90 1.00 -8.05
C THR A 8 14.56 0.18 -6.82
N ASP A 9 14.53 -1.15 -6.94
CA ASP A 9 14.26 -2.02 -5.79
C ASP A 9 15.46 -2.10 -4.83
N PRO A 10 15.29 -2.62 -3.60
CA PRO A 10 16.39 -2.72 -2.65
C PRO A 10 17.54 -3.66 -3.06
N GLN A 11 17.41 -4.41 -4.16
CA GLN A 11 18.49 -5.21 -4.74
C GLN A 11 19.30 -4.40 -5.77
N GLY A 12 18.91 -3.14 -6.03
CA GLY A 12 19.54 -2.24 -6.99
C GLY A 12 19.03 -2.41 -8.42
N GLN A 13 17.94 -3.15 -8.64
CA GLN A 13 17.34 -3.29 -9.97
C GLN A 13 16.38 -2.13 -10.27
N SER A 14 16.65 -1.39 -11.34
CA SER A 14 15.78 -0.30 -11.79
C SER A 14 14.70 -0.79 -12.75
N PHE A 15 13.49 -0.28 -12.56
CA PHE A 15 12.32 -0.50 -13.41
C PHE A 15 11.81 0.86 -13.92
N THR A 16 11.46 0.92 -15.21
CA THR A 16 11.04 2.17 -15.88
C THR A 16 9.59 2.15 -16.39
N ALA A 17 8.86 1.07 -16.13
CA ALA A 17 7.50 0.89 -16.60
C ALA A 17 6.69 -0.04 -15.68
N ALA A 18 7.06 -0.12 -14.40
CA ALA A 18 6.50 -1.10 -13.49
C ALA A 18 4.99 -0.86 -13.26
N VAL A 19 4.27 -1.95 -13.04
CA VAL A 19 2.90 -1.92 -12.53
C VAL A 19 2.96 -2.23 -11.04
N ILE A 20 2.33 -1.42 -10.21
CA ILE A 20 2.27 -1.60 -8.76
C ILE A 20 0.82 -1.63 -8.30
N ARG A 21 0.49 -2.56 -7.40
CA ARG A 21 -0.83 -2.67 -6.77
C ARG A 21 -0.70 -2.84 -5.27
N VAL A 22 -1.72 -2.39 -4.55
CA VAL A 22 -1.94 -2.81 -3.17
C VAL A 22 -2.19 -4.32 -3.16
N LYS A 23 -1.43 -5.05 -2.35
CA LYS A 23 -1.60 -6.49 -2.13
C LYS A 23 -2.51 -6.76 -0.97
N SER A 24 -2.25 -6.10 0.14
CA SER A 24 -3.11 -6.14 1.32
C SER A 24 -2.94 -4.86 2.10
N ALA A 25 -4.01 -4.38 2.73
CA ALA A 25 -3.99 -3.25 3.64
C ALA A 25 -4.91 -3.54 4.84
N ALA A 26 -4.52 -3.12 6.02
CA ALA A 26 -5.32 -3.19 7.23
C ALA A 26 -5.29 -1.84 7.93
N TYR A 27 -6.46 -1.23 8.10
CA TYR A 27 -6.65 -0.03 8.88
C TYR A 27 -6.98 -0.44 10.31
N ASN A 28 -6.04 -0.20 11.23
CA ASN A 28 -6.17 -0.53 12.64
C ASN A 28 -6.51 0.72 13.44
N ARG A 29 -7.59 0.65 14.22
CA ARG A 29 -8.08 1.75 15.05
C ARG A 29 -8.34 1.24 16.47
N ASN A 30 -7.62 1.80 17.43
CA ASN A 30 -7.76 1.42 18.84
C ASN A 30 -8.59 2.48 19.59
N TRP A 31 -9.79 2.12 20.07
CA TRP A 31 -10.62 2.98 20.94
C TRP A 31 -11.50 2.17 21.91
N TYR A 32 -11.12 2.07 23.20
CA TYR A 32 -11.89 1.36 24.25
C TYR A 32 -12.51 -0.01 23.83
N GLY A 33 -11.90 -0.64 22.80
CA GLY A 33 -12.46 -1.62 21.88
C GLY A 33 -11.64 -1.55 20.59
N ASN A 34 -11.30 -2.68 19.97
CA ASN A 34 -10.46 -2.68 18.77
C ASN A 34 -11.37 -2.76 17.54
N GLU A 35 -11.23 -1.82 16.61
CA GLU A 35 -11.85 -1.90 15.28
C GLU A 35 -10.75 -2.09 14.23
N ASN A 36 -10.95 -3.08 13.36
CA ASN A 36 -10.03 -3.39 12.27
C ASN A 36 -10.82 -3.43 10.96
N GLU A 37 -10.50 -2.53 10.05
CA GLU A 37 -10.93 -2.62 8.66
C GLU A 37 -9.78 -3.28 7.87
N SER A 38 -10.10 -4.24 7.00
CA SER A 38 -9.08 -4.94 6.22
C SER A 38 -9.49 -5.06 4.76
N LEU A 39 -8.54 -4.76 3.91
CA LEU A 39 -8.58 -4.92 2.48
C LEU A 39 -7.56 -6.00 2.10
N ASN A 40 -8.04 -7.15 1.65
CA ASN A 40 -7.17 -8.16 1.06
C ASN A 40 -7.48 -8.21 -0.44
N LEU A 41 -6.51 -7.80 -1.25
CA LEU A 41 -6.67 -7.81 -2.69
C LEU A 41 -6.04 -9.08 -3.25
N ASP A 42 -6.83 -9.86 -4.01
CA ASP A 42 -6.22 -10.81 -4.92
C ASP A 42 -5.50 -10.01 -6.00
N VAL A 43 -4.18 -9.89 -5.87
CA VAL A 43 -3.33 -9.14 -6.80
C VAL A 43 -3.43 -9.64 -8.24
N MET A 44 -3.87 -10.89 -8.45
CA MET A 44 -4.10 -11.49 -9.76
C MET A 44 -5.52 -11.24 -10.30
N GLN A 45 -6.42 -10.65 -9.49
CA GLN A 45 -7.76 -10.27 -9.92
C GLN A 45 -7.99 -8.75 -9.85
N PRO A 46 -8.73 -8.15 -10.81
CA PRO A 46 -9.00 -6.72 -10.80
C PRO A 46 -9.89 -6.28 -9.62
N SER A 47 -10.67 -7.19 -9.04
CA SER A 47 -11.67 -6.88 -8.03
C SER A 47 -11.49 -7.76 -6.80
N ALA A 48 -11.12 -7.15 -5.68
CA ALA A 48 -11.42 -7.74 -4.38
C ALA A 48 -12.40 -6.82 -3.65
N ALA A 49 -13.36 -7.43 -2.97
CA ALA A 49 -14.39 -6.71 -2.25
C ALA A 49 -13.78 -6.10 -0.98
N LEU A 50 -14.00 -4.81 -0.77
CA LEU A 50 -13.77 -4.14 0.50
C LEU A 50 -14.61 -4.82 1.60
N LEU A 51 -14.00 -5.20 2.71
CA LEU A 51 -14.72 -5.59 3.92
C LEU A 51 -14.77 -4.35 4.82
N ASN A 52 -15.87 -3.60 4.75
CA ASN A 52 -16.07 -2.37 5.50
C ASN A 52 -16.84 -2.65 6.81
N GLU A 53 -16.29 -2.23 7.94
CA GLU A 53 -17.05 -1.88 9.15
C GLU A 53 -16.53 -0.52 9.64
N LYS A 54 -17.43 0.46 9.82
CA LYS A 54 -17.06 1.86 10.11
C LYS A 54 -17.81 2.36 11.35
N SER A 55 -17.08 2.89 12.33
CA SER A 55 -17.62 3.70 13.43
C SER A 55 -17.01 5.11 13.42
N THR A 56 -17.74 6.08 13.95
CA THR A 56 -17.41 7.51 13.90
C THR A 56 -17.31 8.09 15.31
N ASP A 57 -16.11 8.23 15.87
CA ASP A 57 -15.84 9.28 16.88
C ASP A 57 -14.34 9.46 17.19
N SER A 58 -13.97 10.71 17.47
CA SER A 58 -12.59 11.20 17.46
C SER A 58 -11.90 11.14 18.83
N ASN A 59 -11.04 10.13 19.04
CA ASN A 59 -9.79 10.20 19.82
C ASN A 59 -9.01 8.87 19.65
N GLU A 60 -8.29 8.76 18.54
CA GLU A 60 -7.78 7.47 18.03
C GLU A 60 -6.26 7.46 17.83
N ASN A 61 -5.66 6.29 18.11
CA ASN A 61 -4.37 5.91 17.55
C ASN A 61 -4.67 5.03 16.34
N SER A 62 -4.59 5.62 15.14
CA SER A 62 -4.98 5.01 13.88
C SER A 62 -3.75 4.80 13.00
N ASN A 63 -3.62 3.63 12.42
CA ASN A 63 -2.59 3.36 11.41
C ASN A 63 -3.14 2.47 10.30
N VAL A 64 -2.52 2.57 9.12
CA VAL A 64 -2.68 1.58 8.06
C VAL A 64 -1.41 0.77 7.95
N GLN A 65 -1.54 -0.54 7.91
CA GLN A 65 -0.47 -1.45 7.52
C GLN A 65 -0.76 -1.93 6.11
N VAL A 66 0.18 -1.76 5.17
CA VAL A 66 -0.02 -2.09 3.76
C VAL A 66 1.18 -2.84 3.18
N GLU A 67 0.91 -3.81 2.31
CA GLU A 67 1.89 -4.47 1.44
C GLU A 67 1.59 -4.12 -0.02
N PHE A 68 2.63 -3.92 -0.82
CA PHE A 68 2.52 -3.67 -2.25
C PHE A 68 3.13 -4.82 -3.07
N ALA A 69 2.51 -5.11 -4.20
CA ALA A 69 2.99 -6.04 -5.21
C ALA A 69 3.35 -5.28 -6.49
N TYR A 70 4.39 -5.72 -7.20
CA TYR A 70 4.79 -5.11 -8.46
C TYR A 70 5.17 -6.12 -9.54
N TRP A 71 5.02 -5.67 -10.79
CA TRP A 71 5.49 -6.33 -12.00
C TRP A 71 6.49 -5.41 -12.71
N PRO A 72 7.52 -5.97 -13.40
CA PRO A 72 8.51 -5.18 -14.11
C PRO A 72 7.91 -4.26 -15.18
N ASP A 73 6.83 -4.69 -15.82
CA ASP A 73 6.13 -4.00 -16.89
C ASP A 73 4.67 -4.47 -17.01
N GLN A 74 3.89 -3.78 -17.85
CA GLN A 74 2.49 -4.11 -18.13
C GLN A 74 2.34 -5.48 -18.82
N GLU A 75 3.30 -5.89 -19.67
CA GLU A 75 3.25 -7.17 -20.37
C GLU A 75 3.32 -8.35 -19.38
N ALA A 76 4.18 -8.26 -18.36
CA ALA A 76 4.30 -9.26 -17.30
C ALA A 76 3.01 -9.36 -16.48
N PHE A 77 2.35 -8.25 -16.20
CA PHE A 77 1.05 -8.23 -15.54
C PHE A 77 -0.03 -8.88 -16.41
N ASP A 78 -0.16 -8.45 -17.67
CA ASP A 78 -1.17 -8.93 -18.62
C ASP A 78 -1.00 -10.43 -18.93
N ALA A 79 0.24 -10.92 -18.93
CA ALA A 79 0.56 -12.34 -19.08
C ALA A 79 0.25 -13.19 -17.83
N GLY A 80 -0.21 -12.58 -16.74
CA GLY A 80 -0.53 -13.26 -15.48
C GLY A 80 0.71 -13.82 -14.77
N ARG A 81 1.89 -13.20 -14.94
CA ARG A 81 3.09 -13.61 -14.20
C ARG A 81 2.93 -13.33 -12.72
N HIS A 82 3.60 -14.12 -11.88
CA HIS A 82 3.61 -13.86 -10.44
C HIS A 82 4.30 -12.51 -10.12
N PRO A 83 3.69 -11.68 -9.26
CA PRO A 83 4.30 -10.42 -8.86
C PRO A 83 5.46 -10.62 -7.90
N TYR A 84 6.32 -9.61 -7.86
CA TYR A 84 7.25 -9.38 -6.75
C TYR A 84 6.55 -8.63 -5.63
N THR A 85 7.05 -8.74 -4.40
CA THR A 85 6.57 -7.94 -3.26
C THR A 85 7.52 -6.77 -3.06
N LEU A 86 7.00 -5.56 -2.95
CA LEU A 86 7.81 -4.38 -2.68
C LEU A 86 8.38 -4.48 -1.27
N THR A 87 9.70 -4.36 -1.17
CA THR A 87 10.41 -4.34 0.11
C THR A 87 11.00 -2.97 0.36
N ARG A 88 11.11 -2.59 1.63
CA ARG A 88 11.92 -1.45 2.07
C ARG A 88 12.96 -1.91 3.08
N THR A 89 14.02 -1.12 3.19
CA THR A 89 15.04 -1.30 4.23
C THR A 89 14.74 -0.33 5.37
N GLU A 90 14.47 -0.87 6.56
CA GLU A 90 14.25 -0.08 7.77
C GLU A 90 15.16 -0.62 8.88
N ASN A 91 16.03 0.24 9.43
CA ASN A 91 17.02 -0.16 10.45
C ASN A 91 17.83 -1.42 10.06
N GLU A 92 18.34 -1.44 8.81
CA GLU A 92 19.11 -2.57 8.25
C GLU A 92 18.33 -3.90 8.12
N ARG A 93 16.99 -3.85 8.25
CA ARG A 93 16.11 -5.01 8.05
C ARG A 93 15.24 -4.81 6.82
N PHE A 94 15.07 -5.87 6.04
CA PHE A 94 14.08 -5.91 4.98
C PHE A 94 12.68 -6.14 5.58
N THR A 95 11.74 -5.28 5.23
CA THR A 95 10.31 -5.45 5.55
C THR A 95 9.48 -5.25 4.29
N THR A 96 8.41 -6.02 4.17
CA THR A 96 7.37 -5.87 3.13
C THR A 96 6.20 -5.01 3.60
N LEU A 97 6.13 -4.75 4.91
CA LEU A 97 5.05 -4.03 5.54
C LEU A 97 5.40 -2.54 5.65
N PHE A 98 4.51 -1.71 5.13
CA PHE A 98 4.56 -0.26 5.22
C PHE A 98 3.50 0.21 6.21
N THR A 99 3.88 1.14 7.09
CA THR A 99 2.95 1.73 8.06
C THR A 99 2.67 3.17 7.68
N ILE A 100 1.40 3.50 7.47
CA ILE A 100 0.91 4.87 7.33
C ILE A 100 0.46 5.32 8.71
N GLY A 101 1.24 6.23 9.29
CA GLY A 101 0.97 6.79 10.61
C GLY A 101 -0.18 7.79 10.59
N LYS A 102 -0.73 8.05 11.77
CA LYS A 102 -1.79 9.04 11.99
C LYS A 102 -1.46 10.42 11.41
N ASP A 103 -0.21 10.84 11.55
CA ASP A 103 0.30 12.12 11.03
C ASP A 103 0.16 12.25 9.51
N VAL A 104 0.25 11.14 8.78
CA VAL A 104 0.00 11.09 7.33
C VAL A 104 -1.49 11.00 7.05
N LEU A 105 -2.22 10.15 7.79
CA LEU A 105 -3.68 9.95 7.62
C LEU A 105 -4.49 11.23 7.89
N GLU A 106 -4.01 12.13 8.74
CA GLU A 106 -4.66 13.41 9.05
C GLU A 106 -4.36 14.51 8.02
N LYS A 107 -3.44 14.29 7.06
CA LYS A 107 -3.17 15.31 6.04
C LYS A 107 -4.38 15.41 5.08
N PRO A 108 -4.75 16.63 4.64
CA PRO A 108 -5.93 16.85 3.80
C PRO A 108 -5.95 16.03 2.51
N GLU A 109 -4.78 15.75 1.93
CA GLU A 109 -4.70 14.98 0.69
C GLU A 109 -5.06 13.49 0.85
N TYR A 110 -5.08 12.95 2.06
CA TYR A 110 -5.48 11.56 2.34
C TYR A 110 -6.88 11.45 2.97
N ALA A 111 -7.52 12.59 3.26
CA ALA A 111 -8.84 12.62 3.89
C ALA A 111 -9.90 12.05 2.94
N ASP A 112 -10.80 11.23 3.50
CA ASP A 112 -11.94 10.62 2.81
C ASP A 112 -11.62 9.71 1.60
N LEU A 113 -10.34 9.41 1.34
CA LEU A 113 -9.96 8.46 0.30
C LEU A 113 -10.35 7.02 0.69
N PRO A 114 -10.85 6.21 -0.27
CA PRO A 114 -10.92 4.77 -0.11
C PRO A 114 -9.56 4.18 0.28
N LEU A 115 -9.54 3.10 1.07
CA LEU A 115 -8.30 2.51 1.60
C LEU A 115 -7.28 2.15 0.50
N GLU A 116 -7.74 1.64 -0.65
CA GLU A 116 -6.86 1.36 -1.79
C GLU A 116 -6.25 2.64 -2.35
N GLU A 117 -7.05 3.67 -2.64
CA GLU A 117 -6.58 4.95 -3.17
C GLU A 117 -5.65 5.67 -2.18
N LEU A 118 -5.94 5.61 -0.88
CA LEU A 118 -5.08 6.13 0.18
C LEU A 118 -3.71 5.48 0.14
N CYS A 119 -3.66 4.14 0.04
CA CYS A 119 -2.41 3.39 -0.02
C CYS A 119 -1.62 3.69 -1.29
N GLU A 120 -2.29 3.80 -2.44
CA GLU A 120 -1.67 4.15 -3.72
C GLU A 120 -1.08 5.55 -3.70
N GLN A 121 -1.80 6.51 -3.15
CA GLN A 121 -1.33 7.88 -3.00
C GLN A 121 -0.14 7.96 -2.04
N PHE A 122 -0.16 7.21 -0.93
CA PHE A 122 0.96 7.13 0.00
C PHE A 122 2.20 6.54 -0.67
N LEU A 123 2.04 5.46 -1.45
CA LEU A 123 3.12 4.85 -2.22
C LEU A 123 3.76 5.87 -3.16
N THR A 124 2.97 6.62 -3.93
CA THR A 124 3.47 7.62 -4.88
C THR A 124 4.19 8.78 -4.19
N ASN A 125 3.66 9.29 -3.09
CA ASN A 125 4.16 10.52 -2.47
C ASN A 125 5.32 10.28 -1.51
N GLU A 126 5.30 9.19 -0.76
CA GLU A 126 6.18 8.99 0.40
C GLU A 126 7.17 7.84 0.20
N ILE A 127 6.83 6.84 -0.62
CA ILE A 127 7.62 5.60 -0.75
C ILE A 127 8.48 5.61 -2.01
N LEU A 128 7.90 5.73 -3.20
CA LEU A 128 8.66 5.65 -4.46
C LEU A 128 9.78 6.70 -4.58
N PRO A 129 9.61 7.97 -4.15
CA PRO A 129 10.68 8.96 -4.20
C PRO A 129 11.85 8.65 -3.26
N ASN A 130 11.63 7.81 -2.24
CA ASN A 130 12.57 7.49 -1.19
C ASN A 130 13.04 6.02 -1.23
N LEU A 131 12.67 5.26 -2.26
CA LEU A 131 13.15 3.89 -2.44
C LEU A 131 14.63 3.93 -2.86
N VAL A 132 15.50 3.43 -1.99
CA VAL A 132 16.95 3.28 -2.20
C VAL A 132 17.36 1.85 -1.92
#